data_AF-A0A9E6EI59-F1
#
_entry.id   AF-A0A9E6EI59-F1
#
_cell.length_a   1.000
_cell.length_b   1.000
_cell.length_c   1.000
_cell.angle_alpha   90.00
_cell.angle_beta   90.00
_cell.angle_gamma   90.00
#
_symmetry.space_group_name_H-M   'P 1'
#
loop_
_entity.id
_entity.type
_entity.pdbx_description
1 polymer ?
#
loop_
_entity_poly.entity_id
_entity_poly.type
_entity_poly.pdbx_seq_one_letter_code
_entity_poly.pdbx_strand_id
1 'polypeptide(L)'
;MAVITTNRTPVNSKDERFFETLGARLAQARKDQGLTQQQVADRLGIAQQTFAHYEGGRLRLPASMLPLLAQMLGLTVDELLGLNVKPKGKRGPTPRLQQQIDRISHLPKTKQFVVMEMLDAFIAQANH
;
A
#
# COMPACT_ATOMS: atom_id res chain seq x y z
N MET A 1 38.32 -6.51 10.16
CA MET A 1 37.47 -5.68 11.06
C MET A 1 37.01 -4.47 10.26
N ALA A 2 35.78 -4.50 9.74
CA ALA A 2 35.25 -3.39 8.96
C ALA A 2 34.65 -2.35 9.91
N VAL A 3 35.22 -1.16 9.91
CA VAL A 3 34.74 0.00 10.67
C VAL A 3 33.45 0.48 10.01
N ILE A 4 32.31 0.22 10.64
CA ILE A 4 31.03 0.80 10.22
C ILE A 4 31.03 2.25 10.70
N THR A 5 31.47 3.15 9.83
CA THR A 5 31.41 4.60 10.05
C THR A 5 29.96 5.05 10.14
N THR A 6 29.44 5.22 11.35
CA THR A 6 28.13 5.85 11.59
C THR A 6 28.28 7.37 11.45
N ASN A 7 28.10 7.89 10.24
CA ASN A 7 27.99 9.34 10.06
C ASN A 7 26.56 9.77 10.43
N ARG A 8 26.36 10.14 11.71
CA ARG A 8 25.11 10.73 12.21
C ARG A 8 25.04 12.18 11.74
N THR A 9 24.44 12.42 10.58
CA THR A 9 24.00 13.76 10.19
C THR A 9 22.79 14.12 11.06
N PRO A 10 22.73 15.30 11.70
CA PRO A 10 21.57 15.70 12.48
C PRO A 10 20.46 16.07 11.49
N VAL A 11 19.45 15.23 11.35
CA VAL A 11 18.38 15.45 10.36
C VAL A 11 17.09 15.89 11.05
N ASN A 12 16.52 16.98 10.54
CA ASN A 12 15.12 17.40 10.59
C ASN A 12 14.17 16.47 11.36
N SER A 13 13.63 16.93 12.49
CA SER A 13 12.75 16.16 13.40
C SER A 13 11.49 15.57 12.72
N LYS A 14 11.10 16.08 11.54
CA LYS A 14 10.01 15.51 10.73
C LYS A 14 10.41 14.16 10.10
N ASP A 15 11.65 14.03 9.66
CA ASP A 15 12.15 12.80 9.03
C ASP A 15 12.24 11.67 10.07
N GLU A 16 12.71 11.96 11.28
CA GLU A 16 12.80 10.96 12.36
C GLU A 16 11.42 10.37 12.68
N ARG A 17 10.42 11.23 12.90
CA ARG A 17 9.03 10.81 13.15
C ARG A 17 8.45 9.98 12.00
N PHE A 18 8.81 10.31 10.76
CA PHE A 18 8.39 9.52 9.61
C PHE A 18 8.94 8.10 9.68
N PHE A 19 10.24 7.91 9.92
CA PHE A 19 10.86 6.58 9.98
C PHE A 19 10.42 5.78 11.21
N GLU A 20 10.17 6.42 12.35
CA GLU A 20 9.55 5.78 13.51
C GLU A 20 8.15 5.24 13.19
N THR A 21 7.32 6.05 12.51
CA THR A 21 5.95 5.64 12.15
C THR A 21 5.96 4.52 11.10
N LEU A 22 6.83 4.62 10.10
CA LEU A 22 7.03 3.58 9.09
C LEU A 22 7.49 2.27 9.73
N GLY A 23 8.48 2.34 10.63
CA GLY A 23 8.99 1.20 11.38
C GLY A 23 7.91 0.52 12.22
N ALA A 24 7.08 1.30 12.92
CA ALA A 24 5.96 0.77 13.69
C ALA A 24 4.94 0.03 12.82
N ARG A 25 4.65 0.53 11.61
CA ARG A 25 3.76 -0.18 10.65
C ARG A 25 4.36 -1.47 10.14
N LEU A 26 5.67 -1.49 9.83
CA LEU A 26 6.38 -2.73 9.48
C LEU A 26 6.26 -3.77 10.59
N ALA A 27 6.50 -3.36 11.84
CA ALA A 27 6.40 -4.23 12.99
C ALA A 27 4.98 -4.79 13.19
N GLN A 28 3.96 -3.95 12.99
CA GLN A 28 2.57 -4.38 13.08
C GLN A 28 2.22 -5.38 11.98
N ALA A 29 2.48 -5.03 10.71
CA ALA A 29 2.18 -5.89 9.57
C ALA A 29 2.90 -7.24 9.65
N ARG A 30 4.15 -7.25 10.12
CA ARG A 30 4.89 -8.49 10.38
C ARG A 30 4.20 -9.36 11.43
N LYS A 31 3.76 -8.76 12.56
CA LYS A 31 3.06 -9.48 13.63
C LYS A 31 1.71 -10.02 13.16
N ASP A 32 0.99 -9.27 12.34
CA ASP A 32 -0.30 -9.70 11.77
C ASP A 32 -0.13 -10.94 10.87
N GLN A 33 1.02 -11.07 10.20
CA GLN A 33 1.39 -12.25 9.41
C GLN A 33 2.04 -13.37 10.26
N GLY A 34 2.17 -13.21 11.57
CA GLY A 34 2.80 -14.19 12.46
C GLY A 34 4.30 -14.40 12.22
N LEU A 35 4.99 -13.46 11.57
CA LEU A 35 6.40 -13.57 11.19
C LEU A 35 7.34 -13.05 12.30
N THR A 36 8.51 -13.64 12.45
CA THR A 36 9.59 -13.13 13.31
C THR A 36 10.47 -12.12 12.55
N GLN A 37 11.19 -11.27 13.27
CA GLN A 37 12.16 -10.35 12.63
C GLN A 37 13.25 -11.10 11.86
N GLN A 38 13.66 -12.27 12.36
CA GLN A 38 14.63 -13.13 11.68
C GLN A 38 14.08 -13.63 10.35
N GLN A 39 12.85 -14.14 10.32
CA GLN A 39 12.22 -14.66 9.09
C GLN A 39 12.11 -13.60 7.98
N VAL A 40 11.80 -12.35 8.35
CA VAL A 40 11.76 -11.25 7.37
C VAL A 40 13.18 -10.89 6.91
N ALA A 41 14.13 -10.79 7.84
CA ALA A 41 15.52 -10.49 7.51
C ALA A 41 16.14 -11.54 6.57
N ASP A 42 15.87 -12.82 6.81
CA ASP A 42 16.33 -13.93 5.96
C ASP A 42 15.81 -13.79 4.52
N ARG A 43 14.52 -13.46 4.35
CA ARG A 43 13.92 -13.23 3.02
C ARG A 43 14.47 -12.00 2.31
N LEU A 44 14.91 -11.00 3.07
CA LEU A 44 15.53 -9.78 2.53
C LEU A 44 17.04 -9.92 2.32
N GLY A 45 17.67 -10.99 2.80
CA GLY A 45 19.12 -11.17 2.75
C GLY A 45 19.89 -10.16 3.61
N ILE A 46 19.32 -9.72 4.73
CA ILE A 46 19.93 -8.75 5.66
C ILE A 46 20.08 -9.33 7.06
N ALA A 47 20.87 -8.67 7.91
CA ALA A 47 20.96 -9.04 9.31
C ALA A 47 19.65 -8.73 10.05
N GLN A 48 19.26 -9.60 11.00
CA GLN A 48 18.06 -9.39 11.82
C GLN A 48 18.10 -8.06 12.59
N GLN A 49 19.28 -7.65 13.06
CA GLN A 49 19.46 -6.36 13.74
C GLN A 49 19.16 -5.18 12.80
N THR A 50 19.51 -5.27 11.52
CA THR A 50 19.20 -4.26 10.51
C THR A 50 17.69 -4.10 10.38
N PHE A 51 16.97 -5.22 10.28
CA PHE A 51 15.51 -5.19 10.21
C PHE A 51 14.88 -4.64 11.51
N ALA A 52 15.40 -5.03 12.68
CA ALA A 52 14.96 -4.47 13.96
C ALA A 52 15.20 -2.94 14.06
N HIS A 53 16.27 -2.43 13.46
CA HIS A 53 16.52 -0.99 13.38
C HIS A 53 15.57 -0.26 12.43
N TYR A 54 15.12 -0.90 11.34
CA TYR A 54 14.04 -0.36 10.52
C TYR A 54 12.72 -0.29 11.30
N GLU A 55 12.34 -1.37 11.99
CA GLU A 55 11.12 -1.38 12.81
C GLU A 55 11.15 -0.33 13.94
N GLY A 56 12.33 -0.09 14.51
CA GLY A 56 12.52 0.91 15.57
C GLY A 56 12.75 2.34 15.08
N GLY A 57 12.69 2.61 13.77
CA GLY A 57 12.96 3.94 13.20
C GLY A 57 14.41 4.44 13.35
N ARG A 58 15.33 3.59 13.84
CA ARG A 58 16.74 3.95 14.11
C ARG A 58 17.60 3.99 12.85
N LEU A 59 17.15 3.30 11.79
CA LEU A 59 17.81 3.26 10.50
C LEU A 59 16.80 3.63 9.41
N ARG A 60 17.26 4.43 8.43
CA ARG A 60 16.44 4.80 7.28
C ARG A 60 16.25 3.59 6.37
N LEU A 61 14.99 3.24 6.11
CA LEU A 61 14.66 2.18 5.16
C LEU A 61 14.94 2.65 3.73
N PRO A 62 15.76 1.93 2.93
CA PRO A 62 15.94 2.24 1.52
C PRO A 62 14.61 2.14 0.75
N ALA A 63 14.30 3.14 -0.08
CA ALA A 63 13.07 3.15 -0.86
C ALA A 63 12.94 1.93 -1.80
N SER A 64 14.06 1.39 -2.27
CA SER A 64 14.12 0.17 -3.09
C SER A 64 13.59 -1.08 -2.39
N MET A 65 13.52 -1.10 -1.06
CA MET A 65 12.98 -2.23 -0.29
C MET A 65 11.45 -2.16 -0.13
N LEU A 66 10.82 -1.01 -0.38
CA LEU A 66 9.39 -0.82 -0.15
C LEU A 66 8.51 -1.80 -0.95
N PRO A 67 8.73 -2.04 -2.26
CA PRO A 67 7.88 -2.96 -3.02
C PRO A 67 7.98 -4.40 -2.50
N LEU A 68 9.19 -4.84 -2.15
CA LEU A 68 9.44 -6.19 -1.65
C LEU A 68 8.81 -6.40 -0.27
N LEU A 69 8.94 -5.42 0.63
CA LEU A 69 8.31 -5.45 1.94
C LEU A 69 6.78 -5.44 1.85
N ALA A 70 6.23 -4.60 0.98
CA ALA A 70 4.80 -4.54 0.73
C ALA A 70 4.26 -5.91 0.29
N GLN A 71 4.87 -6.52 -0.73
CA GLN A 71 4.50 -7.85 -1.20
C GLN A 71 4.62 -8.92 -0.11
N MET A 72 5.72 -8.92 0.64
CA MET A 72 5.98 -9.93 1.67
C MET A 72 5.01 -9.85 2.86
N LEU A 73 4.59 -8.64 3.21
CA LEU A 73 3.71 -8.37 4.34
C LEU A 73 2.22 -8.35 3.95
N GLY A 74 1.91 -8.54 2.66
CA GLY A 74 0.53 -8.51 2.15
C GLY A 74 -0.10 -7.11 2.17
N LEU A 75 0.72 -6.07 2.00
CA LEU A 75 0.30 -4.67 1.95
C LEU A 75 0.63 -4.05 0.58
N THR A 76 0.01 -2.93 0.29
CA THR A 76 0.44 -1.98 -0.73
C THR A 76 1.53 -1.06 -0.19
N VAL A 77 2.32 -0.46 -1.08
CA VAL A 77 3.32 0.55 -0.69
C VAL A 77 2.64 1.75 -0.03
N ASP A 78 1.44 2.13 -0.47
CA ASP A 78 0.67 3.24 0.11
C ASP A 78 0.21 2.95 1.55
N GLU A 79 -0.20 1.72 1.85
CA GLU A 79 -0.49 1.29 3.23
C GLU A 79 0.75 1.39 4.11
N LEU A 80 1.89 0.93 3.59
CA LEU A 80 3.15 0.93 4.32
C LEU A 80 3.64 2.36 4.63
N LEU A 81 3.54 3.25 3.65
CA LEU A 81 3.86 4.68 3.80
C LEU A 81 2.81 5.45 4.59
N GLY A 82 1.63 4.86 4.84
CA GLY A 82 0.51 5.54 5.51
C GLY A 82 -0.15 6.60 4.63
N LEU A 83 0.01 6.48 3.32
CA LEU A 83 -0.66 7.29 2.31
C LEU A 83 -2.09 6.82 2.07
N ASN A 84 -2.46 5.66 2.62
CA ASN A 84 -3.86 5.33 2.86
C ASN A 84 -4.46 6.24 3.93
N VAL A 85 -4.78 7.46 3.50
CA VAL A 85 -5.99 8.14 3.93
C VAL A 85 -7.09 7.13 3.66
N LYS A 86 -7.52 6.37 4.68
CA LYS A 86 -8.84 5.73 4.65
C LYS A 86 -9.74 6.78 4.03
N PRO A 87 -10.41 6.55 2.89
CA PRO A 87 -11.38 7.53 2.45
C PRO A 87 -12.29 7.73 3.66
N LYS A 88 -12.33 8.96 4.19
CA LYS A 88 -13.40 9.35 5.11
C LYS A 88 -14.67 9.11 4.32
N GLY A 89 -15.26 7.97 4.57
CA GLY A 89 -16.02 7.30 3.54
C GLY A 89 -16.16 5.83 3.87
N LYS A 90 -16.90 5.55 4.94
CA LYS A 90 -18.08 4.73 4.69
C LYS A 90 -18.84 5.47 3.58
N ARG A 91 -18.47 5.24 2.32
CA ARG A 91 -19.33 5.61 1.20
C ARG A 91 -20.65 4.95 1.58
N GLY A 92 -21.73 5.72 1.55
CA GLY A 92 -23.06 5.13 1.68
C GLY A 92 -23.23 3.96 0.71
N PRO A 93 -24.36 3.24 0.77
CA PRO A 93 -24.63 2.12 -0.13
C PRO A 93 -24.13 2.44 -1.54
N THR A 94 -23.34 1.54 -2.11
CA THR A 94 -22.61 1.68 -3.38
C THR A 94 -23.38 2.57 -4.36
N PRO A 95 -22.78 3.64 -4.93
CA PRO A 95 -23.49 4.55 -5.82
C PRO A 95 -24.32 3.76 -6.84
N ARG A 96 -25.57 4.16 -7.07
CA ARG A 96 -26.51 3.40 -7.93
C ARG A 96 -25.88 3.01 -9.27
N LEU A 97 -25.09 3.91 -9.87
CA LEU A 97 -24.35 3.65 -11.10
C LEU A 97 -23.40 2.45 -10.99
N GLN A 98 -22.63 2.37 -9.91
CA GLN A 98 -21.71 1.24 -9.69
C GLN A 98 -22.48 -0.07 -9.50
N GLN A 99 -23.60 -0.06 -8.75
CA GLN A 99 -24.46 -1.24 -8.63
C GLN A 99 -25.05 -1.67 -9.99
N GLN A 100 -25.38 -0.70 -10.85
CA GLN A 100 -25.89 -0.98 -12.19
C GLN A 100 -24.81 -1.57 -13.10
N ILE A 101 -23.57 -1.04 -13.07
CA ILE A 101 -22.43 -1.59 -13.81
C ILE A 101 -22.19 -3.05 -13.40
N ASP A 102 -22.19 -3.35 -12.11
CA ASP A 102 -21.98 -4.70 -11.59
C ASP A 102 -23.10 -5.66 -12.05
N ARG A 103 -24.35 -5.19 -12.13
CA ARG A 103 -25.46 -5.98 -12.67
C ARG A 103 -25.31 -6.21 -14.17
N ILE A 104 -24.91 -5.19 -14.92
CA ILE A 104 -24.73 -5.27 -16.38
C ILE A 104 -23.63 -6.28 -16.72
N SER A 105 -22.53 -6.30 -15.98
CA SER A 105 -21.41 -7.22 -16.25
C SER A 105 -21.77 -8.71 -16.10
N HIS A 106 -22.82 -9.02 -15.33
CA HIS A 106 -23.35 -10.38 -15.16
C HIS A 106 -24.43 -10.76 -16.18
N LEU A 107 -24.88 -9.81 -17.03
CA LEU A 107 -25.85 -10.12 -18.08
C LEU A 107 -25.20 -10.93 -19.22
N PRO A 108 -25.99 -11.69 -20.00
CA PRO A 108 -25.52 -12.26 -21.27
C PRO A 108 -24.93 -11.20 -22.20
N LYS A 109 -23.90 -11.54 -22.97
CA LYS A 109 -23.16 -10.59 -23.84
C LYS A 109 -24.05 -9.80 -24.79
N THR A 110 -25.09 -10.41 -25.34
CA THR A 110 -26.08 -9.73 -26.19
C THR A 110 -26.80 -8.59 -25.47
N LYS A 111 -27.13 -8.76 -24.18
CA LYS A 111 -27.76 -7.71 -23.37
C LYS A 111 -26.75 -6.64 -22.95
N GLN A 112 -25.50 -6.99 -22.71
CA GLN A 112 -24.43 -6.01 -22.47
C GLN A 112 -24.23 -5.10 -23.69
N PHE A 113 -24.25 -5.67 -24.90
CA PHE A 113 -24.12 -4.93 -26.15
C PHE A 113 -25.22 -3.88 -26.33
N VAL A 114 -26.49 -4.25 -26.10
CA VAL A 114 -27.62 -3.31 -26.15
C VAL A 114 -27.45 -2.15 -25.16
N VAL A 115 -26.94 -2.43 -23.95
CA VAL A 115 -26.67 -1.38 -22.95
C VAL A 115 -25.57 -0.43 -23.43
N MET A 116 -24.53 -0.93 -24.09
CA MET A 116 -23.46 -0.09 -24.66
C MET A 116 -24.00 0.82 -25.76
N GLU A 117 -24.80 0.30 -26.69
CA GLU A 117 -25.40 1.12 -27.75
C GLU A 117 -26.27 2.25 -27.18
N MET A 118 -27.03 1.96 -26.12
CA MET A 118 -27.80 2.99 -25.42
C MET A 118 -26.90 4.06 -24.81
N LEU A 119 -25.83 3.66 -24.11
CA LEU A 119 -24.89 4.60 -23.49
C LEU A 119 -24.19 5.48 -24.54
N ASP A 120 -23.75 4.89 -25.66
CA ASP A 120 -23.11 5.62 -26.75
C ASP A 120 -24.07 6.65 -27.37
N ALA A 121 -25.33 6.29 -27.57
CA ALA A 121 -26.36 7.21 -28.04
C ALA A 121 -26.60 8.38 -27.07
N PHE A 122 -26.65 8.10 -25.76
CA PHE A 122 -26.79 9.14 -24.73
C PHE A 122 -25.57 10.06 -24.66
N ILE A 123 -24.35 9.52 -24.77
CA ILE A 123 -23.12 10.31 -24.76
C ILE A 123 -23.04 11.20 -26.01
N ALA A 124 -23.43 10.68 -27.17
CA ALA A 124 -23.49 11.46 -28.40
C ALA A 124 -24.49 12.61 -28.29
N GLN A 125 -25.67 12.38 -27.68
CA GLN A 125 -26.68 13.42 -27.46
C GLN A 125 -26.21 14.53 -26.52
N ALA A 126 -25.43 14.20 -25.48
CA ALA A 126 -24.97 15.17 -24.48
C ALA A 126 -23.82 16.08 -24.94
N ASN A 127 -23.13 15.71 -26.01
CA ASN A 127 -22.01 16.47 -26.59
C ASN A 127 -22.43 17.35 -27.80
N HIS A 128 -23.74 17.48 -28.04
CA HIS A 128 -24.37 18.43 -28.95
C HIS A 128 -25.04 19.57 -28.18
#